data_AF-A0A447QLF9-F1
#
_entry.id   AF-A0A447QLF9-F1
#
_cell.length_a   1.000
_cell.length_b   1.000
_cell.length_c   1.000
_cell.angle_alpha   90.00
_cell.angle_beta   90.00
_cell.angle_gamma   90.00
#
_symmetry.space_group_name_H-M   'P 1'
#
loop_
_entity.id
_entity.type
_entity.pdbx_description
1 polymer ?
#
loop_
_entity_poly.entity_id
_entity_poly.type
_entity_poly.pdbx_seq_one_letter_code
_entity_poly.pdbx_strand_id
1 'polypeptide(L)' 'MTQYCDPPLTTVAQPRFQIGQQAMLLLLEQLHGQNVASGSRLLDSELIVRGSTAAPKR' A
#
# COMPACT_ATOMS: atom_id res chain seq x y z
N MET A 1 -4.76 -7.59 11.17
CA MET A 1 -5.17 -8.99 10.96
C MET A 1 -3.97 -9.92 10.85
N THR A 2 -3.03 -9.67 9.95
CA THR A 2 -1.79 -10.46 9.81
C THR A 2 -0.91 -10.59 11.06
N GLN A 3 -0.98 -9.63 11.98
CA GLN A 3 -0.30 -9.69 13.28
C GLN A 3 -0.92 -10.68 14.28
N TYR A 4 -2.15 -11.14 14.05
CA TYR A 4 -2.87 -12.05 14.94
C TYR A 4 -2.86 -13.51 14.45
N CYS A 5 -2.18 -13.79 13.34
CA CYS A 5 -1.90 -15.15 12.91
C CYS A 5 -0.80 -15.74 13.80
N ASP A 6 -0.75 -17.07 13.92
CA ASP A 6 0.34 -17.79 14.60
C ASP A 6 0.98 -18.82 13.64
N PRO A 7 2.23 -18.61 13.19
CA PRO A 7 3.07 -17.46 13.48
C PRO A 7 2.56 -16.16 12.81
N PRO A 8 2.86 -14.97 13.36
CA PRO A 8 2.47 -13.70 12.75
C PRO A 8 3.01 -13.56 11.32
N LEU A 9 2.16 -13.14 10.39
CA LEU A 9 2.46 -13.23 8.96
C LEU A 9 3.39 -12.10 8.48
N THR A 10 4.52 -12.47 7.87
CA THR A 10 5.36 -11.59 7.05
C THR A 10 4.60 -11.19 5.80
N THR A 11 4.49 -9.90 5.50
CA THR A 11 3.65 -9.41 4.40
C THR A 11 4.13 -8.07 3.85
N VAL A 12 3.69 -7.71 2.64
CA VAL A 12 3.90 -6.38 2.08
C VAL A 12 2.77 -5.45 2.52
N ALA A 13 3.11 -4.40 3.28
CA ALA A 13 2.18 -3.35 3.64
C ALA A 13 1.93 -2.43 2.45
N GLN A 14 0.68 -2.42 2.00
CA GLN A 14 0.23 -1.46 1.01
C GLN A 14 -0.15 -0.13 1.68
N PRO A 15 0.21 1.02 1.09
CA PRO A 15 -0.09 2.37 1.60
C PRO A 15 -1.57 2.75 1.36
N ARG A 16 -2.51 1.89 1.79
CA ARG A 16 -3.94 1.96 1.43
C ARG A 16 -4.61 3.29 1.76
N PHE A 17 -4.24 3.89 2.89
CA PHE A 17 -4.76 5.20 3.28
C PHE A 17 -4.31 6.29 2.30
N GLN A 18 -3.01 6.31 1.96
CA GLN A 18 -2.47 7.26 0.99
C GLN A 18 -3.05 7.03 -0.41
N ILE A 19 -3.24 5.78 -0.84
CA ILE A 19 -3.93 5.46 -2.09
C ILE A 19 -5.31 6.13 -2.14
N GLY A 20 -6.13 5.92 -1.10
CA GLY A 20 -7.46 6.53 -1.04
C GLY A 20 -7.43 8.06 -1.01
N GLN A 21 -6.52 8.65 -0.24
CA GLN A 21 -6.33 10.10 -0.20
C GLN A 21 -5.95 10.67 -1.57
N GLN A 22 -4.95 10.09 -2.24
CA GLN A 22 -4.49 10.55 -3.54
C GLN A 22 -5.58 10.39 -4.61
N ALA A 23 -6.34 9.28 -4.57
CA ALA A 23 -7.47 9.07 -5.46
C ALA A 23 -8.57 10.13 -5.27
N MET A 24 -8.90 10.48 -4.02
CA MET A 24 -9.90 11.51 -3.74
C MET A 24 -9.43 12.90 -4.19
N LEU A 25 -8.16 13.25 -3.95
CA LEU A 25 -7.60 14.52 -4.41
C LEU A 25 -7.65 14.63 -5.93
N LEU A 26 -7.26 13.57 -6.64
CA LEU A 26 -7.38 13.49 -8.10
C LEU A 26 -8.83 13.66 -8.58
N LEU A 27 -9.80 13.08 -7.88
CA LEU A 27 -11.21 13.24 -8.21
C LEU A 27 -11.67 14.70 -8.01
N LEU A 28 -11.27 15.33 -6.90
CA LEU A 28 -11.60 16.73 -6.64
C LEU A 28 -10.98 17.68 -7.68
N GLU A 29 -9.74 17.43 -8.12
CA GLU A 29 -9.10 18.18 -9.20
C GLU A 29 -9.94 18.09 -10.50
N GLN A 30 -10.41 16.89 -10.85
CA GLN A 30 -11.27 16.66 -12.03
C GLN A 30 -12.63 17.36 -11.90
N LEU A 31 -13.27 17.28 -10.73
CA LEU A 31 -14.57 17.92 -10.49
C LEU A 31 -14.50 19.45 -10.57
N HIS A 32 -13.36 20.05 -10.23
CA HIS A 32 -13.11 21.48 -10.41
C HIS A 32 -12.71 21.86 -11.84
N GLY A 33 -12.75 20.93 -12.79
CA GLY A 33 -12.42 21.17 -14.19
C GLY A 33 -10.92 21.36 -14.45
N GLN A 34 -10.05 20.94 -13.52
CA GLN A 34 -8.62 20.96 -13.78
C GLN A 34 -8.24 19.87 -14.78
N ASN A 35 -7.30 20.20 -15.68
CA ASN A 35 -6.73 19.21 -16.57
C ASN A 35 -5.76 18.33 -15.78
N VAL A 36 -6.27 17.18 -15.32
CA VAL A 36 -5.48 16.19 -14.60
C VAL A 36 -4.71 15.35 -15.60
N ALA A 37 -3.39 15.32 -15.48
CA ALA A 37 -2.54 14.55 -16.38
C ALA A 37 -2.91 13.07 -16.37
N SER A 38 -3.09 12.49 -17.55
CA SER A 38 -3.28 11.06 -17.74
C SER A 38 -1.99 10.33 -17.36
N GLY A 39 -1.93 9.78 -16.15
CA GLY A 39 -0.77 9.05 -15.64
C GLY A 39 -1.08 8.36 -14.31
N SER A 40 -0.18 7.46 -13.87
CA SER A 40 -0.28 6.81 -12.57
C SER A 40 0.52 7.55 -11.50
N ARG A 41 -0.03 7.62 -10.28
CA ARG A 41 0.72 8.02 -9.08
C ARG A 41 1.25 6.75 -8.41
N LEU A 42 2.58 6.58 -8.40
CA LEU A 42 3.23 5.46 -7.71
C LEU A 42 3.37 5.77 -6.21
N LEU A 43 3.04 4.80 -5.36
CA LEU A 43 3.20 4.91 -3.91
C LEU A 43 4.03 3.71 -3.42
N ASP A 44 4.98 3.99 -2.54
CA ASP A 44 5.88 2.97 -2.02
C ASP A 44 5.16 1.99 -1.09
N SER A 45 5.54 0.72 -1.20
CA SER A 45 5.09 -0.34 -0.30
C SER A 45 6.27 -0.83 0.53
N GLU A 46 5.98 -1.39 1.70
CA GLU A 46 7.00 -1.83 2.66
C GLU A 46 6.89 -3.33 2.94
N LEU A 47 8.01 -4.05 2.96
CA LEU A 47 8.04 -5.43 3.44
C LEU A 47 8.09 -5.43 4.98
N ILE A 48 7.06 -5.97 5.62
CA ILE A 48 7.03 -6.17 7.06
C ILE A 48 7.34 -7.63 7.38
N VAL A 49 8.54 -7.87 7.90
CA VAL A 49 9.00 -9.19 8.35
C VAL A 49 8.44 -9.50 9.75
N ARG A 50 7.90 -10.72 9.90
CA ARG A 50 7.38 -11.27 11.16
C ARG A 50 7.79 -12.75 11.30
N GLY A 51 7.01 -13.55 12.03
CA GLY A 51 7.36 -14.92 12.41
C GLY A 51 7.14 -15.99 11.33
N SER A 52 6.43 -15.68 10.24
CA SER A 52 6.06 -16.69 9.23
C SER A 52 7.15 -16.98 8.18
N THR A 53 8.35 -16.44 8.32
CA THR A 53 9.47 -16.62 7.37
C THR A 53 10.76 -16.86 8.11
N ALA A 54 11.60 -17.78 7.61
CA ALA A 54 12.92 -18.06 8.15
C ALA A 54 13.91 -18.36 7.02
N ALA A 55 15.21 -18.23 7.31
CA ALA A 55 16.26 -18.66 6.37
C ALA A 55 16.20 -20.19 6.16
N PRO A 56 16.58 -20.69 4.97
CA PRO A 56 16.60 -22.13 4.70
C PRO A 56 17.59 -22.85 5.63
N LYS A 57 17.24 -24.09 6.02
CA LYS A 57 18.19 -24.97 6.72
C LYS A 57 19.26 -25.39 5.70
N ARG A 58 20.53 -25.21 6.09
CA ARG A 58 21.70 -25.58 5.27
C ARG A 58 21.73 -27.07 4.97
#